data_AF-A0A352XA00-F1
#
_entry.id   AF-A0A352XA00-F1
#
_cell.length_a   1.000
_cell.length_b   1.000
_cell.length_c   1.000
_cell.angle_alpha   90.00
_cell.angle_beta   90.00
_cell.angle_gamma   90.00
#
_symmetry.space_group_name_H-M   'P 1'
#
loop_
_entity.id
_entity.type
_entity.pdbx_description
1 polymer ?
#
loop_
_entity_poly.entity_id
_entity_poly.type
_entity_poly.pdbx_seq_one_letter_code
_entity_poly.pdbx_strand_id
1 'polypeptide(L)'
;MPFNPTEQFQNTVRQSMNPIINEYFRDTEGENLKSSRGALKISCLHRENDSLCLTQARMDWFRDIRGYGIESWVLGADREFAANERPDLINLKVDNHPKITIKFAQDLESTPEGKQPVRMSLSFRIMDKVIDSSKGGDDFTPLDAEHLAKKIKSAFATPKYTHSKGKELWLYKDNDNGYDFRILSLNKGESEKLIKTTLAIRNIPYQQELLRLSDYVNKKSVSTTNSTTRIYGETRQDPRYRPVANVRFRWALAYVGLNRQVCLCDTTGFFRDALEVA
;
A
#
# COMPACT_ATOMS: atom_id res chain seq x y z
N MET A 1 -40.17 -12.79 26.69
CA MET A 1 -39.05 -12.33 27.52
C MET A 1 -39.03 -10.82 27.52
N PRO A 2 -38.63 -10.16 28.63
CA PRO A 2 -38.36 -8.73 28.61
C PRO A 2 -37.24 -8.41 27.61
N PHE A 3 -37.30 -7.22 27.02
CA PHE A 3 -36.32 -6.75 26.05
C PHE A 3 -34.92 -6.69 26.67
N ASN A 4 -34.00 -7.51 26.14
CA ASN A 4 -32.58 -7.46 26.47
C ASN A 4 -31.80 -6.94 25.24
N PRO A 5 -31.25 -5.72 25.29
CA PRO A 5 -30.50 -5.14 24.16
C PRO A 5 -29.35 -6.01 23.68
N THR A 6 -28.67 -6.72 24.59
CA THR A 6 -27.54 -7.59 24.25
C THR A 6 -28.00 -8.80 23.46
N GLU A 7 -29.04 -9.51 23.93
CA GLU A 7 -29.58 -10.67 23.22
C GLU A 7 -30.20 -10.29 21.87
N GLN A 8 -30.86 -9.13 21.80
CA GLN A 8 -31.38 -8.62 20.53
C GLN A 8 -30.25 -8.36 19.53
N PHE A 9 -29.17 -7.71 19.97
CA PHE A 9 -28.00 -7.44 19.13
C PHE A 9 -27.36 -8.73 18.64
N GLN A 10 -27.07 -9.68 19.53
CA GLN A 10 -26.45 -10.95 19.18
C GLN A 10 -27.30 -11.78 18.23
N ASN A 11 -28.63 -11.80 18.42
CA ASN A 11 -29.55 -12.45 17.49
C ASN A 11 -29.55 -11.78 16.11
N THR A 12 -29.56 -10.45 16.07
CA THR A 12 -29.51 -9.69 14.80
C THR A 12 -28.21 -9.97 14.04
N VAL A 13 -27.06 -9.96 14.73
CA VAL A 13 -25.76 -10.30 14.15
C VAL A 13 -25.75 -11.73 13.63
N ARG A 14 -26.25 -12.69 14.40
CA ARG A 14 -26.32 -14.11 13.99
C ARG A 14 -27.15 -14.29 12.72
N GLN A 15 -28.32 -13.66 12.64
CA GLN A 15 -29.22 -13.77 11.49
C GLN A 15 -28.66 -13.11 10.24
N SER A 16 -27.92 -12.00 10.37
CA SER A 16 -27.35 -11.29 9.23
C SER A 16 -26.01 -11.87 8.76
N MET A 17 -25.13 -12.24 9.68
CA MET A 17 -23.75 -12.63 9.36
C MET A 17 -23.61 -14.10 8.98
N ASN A 18 -24.29 -15.03 9.67
CA ASN A 18 -24.10 -16.45 9.40
C ASN A 18 -24.44 -16.87 7.95
N PRO A 19 -25.47 -16.31 7.27
CA PRO A 19 -25.68 -16.58 5.84
C PRO A 19 -24.49 -16.16 4.97
N ILE A 20 -23.91 -14.98 5.23
CA ILE A 20 -22.76 -14.45 4.49
C ILE A 20 -21.51 -15.30 4.74
N ILE A 21 -21.28 -15.69 6.00
CA ILE A 21 -20.17 -16.56 6.39
C ILE A 21 -20.31 -17.93 5.71
N ASN A 22 -21.50 -18.51 5.72
CA ASN A 22 -21.76 -19.80 5.09
C ASN A 22 -21.56 -19.77 3.58
N GLU A 23 -21.99 -18.70 2.90
CA GLU A 23 -21.74 -18.53 1.46
C GLU A 23 -20.24 -18.39 1.17
N TYR A 24 -19.51 -17.60 1.98
CA TYR A 24 -18.07 -17.42 1.82
C TYR A 24 -17.27 -18.72 1.99
N PHE A 25 -17.70 -19.58 2.90
CA PHE A 25 -17.10 -20.89 3.16
C PHE A 25 -17.92 -22.05 2.58
N ARG A 26 -18.66 -21.83 1.49
CA ARG A 26 -19.49 -22.87 0.84
C ARG A 26 -18.69 -24.08 0.37
N ASP A 27 -17.39 -23.90 0.17
CA ASP A 27 -16.44 -24.92 -0.25
C ASP A 27 -15.95 -25.81 0.91
N THR A 28 -16.45 -25.60 2.12
CA THR A 28 -16.13 -26.43 3.29
C THR A 28 -17.31 -27.30 3.71
N GLU A 29 -17.03 -28.57 3.98
CA GLU A 29 -18.00 -29.50 4.55
C GLU A 29 -18.24 -29.19 6.03
N GLY A 30 -19.36 -28.53 6.33
CA GLY A 30 -19.86 -28.33 7.69
C GLY A 30 -18.89 -27.64 8.66
N GLU A 31 -19.06 -27.93 9.96
CA GLU A 31 -18.12 -27.53 11.02
C GLU A 31 -17.03 -28.60 11.15
N ASN A 32 -15.99 -28.52 10.31
CA ASN A 32 -14.88 -29.47 10.33
C ASN A 32 -13.58 -28.83 10.86
N LEU A 33 -13.15 -29.21 12.06
CA LEU A 33 -11.89 -28.74 12.65
C LEU A 33 -10.63 -29.39 12.04
N LYS A 34 -10.78 -30.44 11.23
CA LYS A 34 -9.64 -31.16 10.64
C LYS A 34 -9.03 -30.42 9.44
N SER A 35 -9.76 -29.48 8.83
CA SER A 35 -9.22 -28.62 7.78
C SER A 35 -9.01 -27.20 8.31
N SER A 36 -7.88 -26.58 7.97
CA SER A 36 -7.61 -25.19 8.35
C SER A 36 -8.73 -24.24 7.92
N ARG A 37 -9.37 -24.53 6.78
CA ARG A 37 -10.48 -23.75 6.26
C ARG A 37 -11.79 -23.94 7.04
N GLY A 38 -12.11 -25.17 7.45
CA GLY A 38 -13.26 -25.44 8.31
C GLY A 38 -13.07 -24.87 9.72
N ALA A 39 -11.85 -24.90 10.26
CA ALA A 39 -11.51 -24.23 11.52
C ALA A 39 -11.72 -22.70 11.45
N LEU A 40 -11.38 -22.07 10.32
CA LEU A 40 -11.65 -20.64 10.09
C LEU A 40 -13.15 -20.34 10.05
N LYS A 41 -13.95 -21.16 9.35
CA LYS A 41 -15.41 -21.02 9.33
C LYS A 41 -16.01 -21.07 10.74
N ILE A 42 -15.62 -22.06 11.54
CA ILE A 42 -16.08 -22.21 12.94
C ILE A 42 -15.70 -20.99 13.79
N SER A 43 -14.53 -20.42 13.53
CA SER A 43 -14.05 -19.23 14.23
C SER A 43 -14.87 -17.98 13.89
N CYS A 44 -15.59 -17.95 12.76
CA CYS A 44 -16.42 -16.83 12.35
C CYS A 44 -17.92 -17.00 12.70
N LEU A 45 -18.43 -18.22 12.76
CA LEU A 45 -19.86 -18.47 12.97
C LEU A 45 -20.35 -18.01 14.36
N HIS A 46 -21.42 -17.22 14.36
CA HIS A 46 -22.05 -16.71 15.58
C HIS A 46 -23.01 -17.73 16.19
N ARG A 47 -22.96 -17.87 17.52
CA ARG A 47 -23.77 -18.81 18.30
C ARG A 47 -24.64 -18.08 19.32
N GLU A 48 -25.74 -18.73 19.73
CA GLU A 48 -26.68 -18.19 20.71
C GLU A 48 -26.05 -17.95 22.08
N ASN A 49 -25.06 -18.78 22.44
CA ASN A 49 -24.34 -18.71 23.70
C ASN A 49 -23.00 -17.96 23.62
N ASP A 50 -22.72 -17.26 22.52
CA ASP A 50 -21.55 -16.39 22.46
C ASP A 50 -21.70 -15.25 23.49
N SER A 51 -20.61 -14.86 24.14
CA SER A 51 -20.59 -13.61 24.91
C SER A 51 -20.56 -12.42 23.95
N LEU A 52 -20.95 -11.21 24.39
CA LEU A 52 -20.89 -10.02 23.55
C LEU A 52 -19.47 -9.78 22.98
N CYS A 53 -18.44 -10.01 23.80
CA CYS A 53 -17.04 -9.95 23.36
C CYS A 53 -16.72 -10.96 22.27
N LEU A 54 -17.22 -12.20 22.40
CA LEU A 54 -16.99 -13.24 21.39
C LEU A 54 -17.78 -12.94 20.10
N THR A 55 -19.02 -12.45 20.21
CA THR A 55 -19.78 -11.95 19.06
C THR A 55 -19.00 -10.86 18.32
N GLN A 56 -18.44 -9.88 19.03
CA GLN A 56 -17.61 -8.84 18.44
C GLN A 56 -16.34 -9.41 17.80
N ALA A 57 -15.60 -10.25 18.51
CA ALA A 57 -14.35 -10.83 18.03
C ALA A 57 -14.54 -11.68 16.77
N ARG A 58 -15.65 -12.43 16.66
CA ARG A 58 -15.98 -13.22 15.46
C ARG A 58 -16.31 -12.35 14.26
N MET A 59 -17.00 -11.22 14.46
CA MET A 59 -17.26 -10.25 13.39
C MET A 59 -15.94 -9.63 12.89
N ASP A 60 -15.08 -9.19 13.82
CA ASP A 60 -13.77 -8.62 13.49
C ASP A 60 -12.89 -9.67 12.79
N TRP A 61 -12.88 -10.91 13.28
CA TRP A 61 -12.11 -12.00 12.68
C TRP A 61 -12.57 -12.33 11.25
N PHE A 62 -13.89 -12.37 11.00
CA PHE A 62 -14.42 -12.57 9.65
C PHE A 62 -14.05 -11.41 8.72
N ARG A 63 -14.12 -10.18 9.22
CA ARG A 63 -13.68 -8.98 8.50
C ARG A 63 -12.20 -9.07 8.13
N ASP A 64 -11.35 -9.53 9.04
CA ASP A 64 -9.92 -9.67 8.83
C ASP A 64 -9.58 -10.78 7.81
N ILE A 65 -10.27 -11.93 7.87
CA ILE A 65 -10.13 -13.02 6.87
C ILE A 65 -10.54 -12.55 5.48
N ARG A 66 -11.58 -11.73 5.39
CA ARG A 66 -12.04 -11.10 4.13
C ARG A 66 -11.07 -10.03 3.62
N GLY A 67 -10.05 -9.67 4.40
CA GLY A 67 -9.01 -8.70 4.05
C GLY A 67 -9.26 -7.28 4.53
N TYR A 68 -10.43 -6.97 5.09
CA TYR A 68 -10.80 -5.61 5.49
C TYR A 68 -10.05 -5.11 6.75
N GLY A 69 -9.62 -6.00 7.65
CA GLY A 69 -8.80 -5.62 8.81
C GLY A 69 -7.32 -5.39 8.47
N ILE A 70 -6.78 -6.26 7.63
CA ILE A 70 -5.44 -6.16 7.06
C ILE A 70 -5.32 -4.83 6.29
N GLU A 71 -6.35 -4.45 5.54
CA GLU A 71 -6.49 -3.14 4.90
C GLU A 71 -6.50 -2.00 5.91
N SER A 72 -7.19 -2.08 7.05
CA SER A 72 -7.12 -1.01 8.08
C SER A 72 -5.73 -0.87 8.71
N TRP A 73 -4.95 -1.95 8.79
CA TRP A 73 -3.57 -1.89 9.28
C TRP A 73 -2.61 -1.36 8.21
N VAL A 74 -2.82 -1.67 6.92
CA VAL A 74 -2.05 -1.06 5.82
C VAL A 74 -2.47 0.35 5.53
N LEU A 75 -3.76 0.64 5.45
CA LEU A 75 -4.33 1.98 5.32
C LEU A 75 -4.10 2.80 6.58
N GLY A 76 -3.91 2.17 7.75
CA GLY A 76 -3.43 2.80 8.98
C GLY A 76 -1.93 3.10 8.94
N ALA A 77 -1.11 2.18 8.44
CA ALA A 77 0.30 2.43 8.13
C ALA A 77 0.48 3.43 6.97
N ASP A 78 -0.48 3.47 6.04
CA ASP A 78 -0.64 4.43 4.97
C ASP A 78 -1.37 5.68 5.44
N ARG A 79 -1.99 5.74 6.63
CA ARG A 79 -2.48 7.01 7.20
C ARG A 79 -1.31 7.90 7.60
N GLU A 80 -0.17 7.34 7.98
CA GLU A 80 1.09 8.09 8.09
C GLU A 80 1.64 8.50 6.71
N PHE A 81 1.43 7.70 5.65
CA PHE A 81 1.76 8.11 4.28
C PHE A 81 0.76 9.14 3.71
N ALA A 82 -0.51 9.09 4.12
CA ALA A 82 -1.64 9.89 3.66
C ALA A 82 -1.87 11.12 4.53
N ALA A 83 -1.25 11.23 5.71
CA ALA A 83 -1.22 12.49 6.46
C ALA A 83 -0.57 13.62 5.64
N ASN A 84 0.25 13.29 4.63
CA ASN A 84 0.79 14.23 3.64
C ASN A 84 0.00 14.27 2.31
N GLU A 85 -0.97 13.37 2.11
CA GLU A 85 -1.88 13.36 0.97
C GLU A 85 -3.31 13.54 1.49
N ARG A 86 -3.64 14.76 1.96
CA ARG A 86 -5.05 15.13 2.12
C ARG A 86 -5.74 14.92 0.77
N PRO A 87 -6.81 14.12 0.66
CA PRO A 87 -7.48 13.84 -0.62
C PRO A 87 -8.36 15.01 -1.10
N ASP A 88 -8.07 16.25 -0.73
CA ASP A 88 -9.02 17.35 -0.89
C ASP A 88 -8.34 18.53 -1.60
N LEU A 89 -8.76 18.73 -2.87
CA LEU A 89 -8.87 20.01 -3.61
C LEU A 89 -7.84 20.40 -4.69
N ILE A 90 -6.98 19.51 -5.20
CA ILE A 90 -6.19 19.85 -6.41
C ILE A 90 -6.29 18.72 -7.46
N ASN A 91 -7.17 18.97 -8.45
CA ASN A 91 -7.30 18.32 -9.77
C ASN A 91 -8.39 17.25 -10.00
N LEU A 92 -9.66 17.64 -9.84
CA LEU A 92 -10.83 16.95 -10.42
C LEU A 92 -10.73 16.66 -11.93
N LYS A 93 -9.82 17.30 -12.69
CA LYS A 93 -9.54 16.99 -14.11
C LYS A 93 -8.52 15.86 -14.32
N VAL A 94 -7.67 15.55 -13.34
CA VAL A 94 -6.60 14.54 -13.43
C VAL A 94 -7.05 13.20 -12.80
N ASP A 95 -8.18 13.22 -12.08
CA ASP A 95 -8.72 12.09 -11.33
C ASP A 95 -9.31 10.96 -12.19
N ASN A 96 -9.43 11.13 -13.51
CA ASN A 96 -9.91 10.05 -14.38
C ASN A 96 -8.81 9.11 -14.88
N HIS A 97 -7.54 9.32 -14.52
CA HIS A 97 -6.44 8.44 -14.96
C HIS A 97 -5.97 7.51 -13.84
N PRO A 98 -5.75 6.21 -14.12
CA PRO A 98 -5.21 5.27 -13.14
C PRO A 98 -3.89 5.77 -12.55
N LYS A 99 -3.76 5.76 -11.22
CA LYS A 99 -2.51 6.12 -10.50
C LYS A 99 -1.85 4.85 -9.99
N ILE A 100 -0.62 4.61 -10.42
CA ILE A 100 0.22 3.50 -9.97
C ILE A 100 1.14 4.02 -8.88
N THR A 101 1.24 3.30 -7.77
CA THR A 101 2.12 3.61 -6.65
C THR A 101 3.00 2.41 -6.34
N ILE A 102 4.31 2.59 -6.49
CA ILE A 102 5.35 1.61 -6.20
C ILE A 102 5.95 1.96 -4.84
N LYS A 103 5.96 1.00 -3.92
CA LYS A 103 6.44 1.18 -2.55
C LYS A 103 7.75 0.44 -2.33
N PHE A 104 8.66 1.10 -1.65
CA PHE A 104 9.96 0.60 -1.26
C PHE A 104 10.14 0.75 0.25
N ALA A 105 10.79 -0.22 0.88
CA ALA A 105 11.17 -0.12 2.28
C ALA A 105 12.50 -0.81 2.54
N GLN A 106 13.23 -0.30 3.53
CA GLN A 106 14.40 -0.94 4.10
C GLN A 106 14.01 -2.30 4.71
N ASP A 107 14.92 -3.27 4.68
CA ASP A 107 14.72 -4.53 5.42
C ASP A 107 14.78 -4.28 6.92
N LEU A 108 13.95 -5.01 7.68
CA LEU A 108 13.94 -4.91 9.14
C LEU A 108 15.32 -5.24 9.73
N GLU A 109 15.99 -6.25 9.19
CA GLU A 109 17.36 -6.66 9.58
C GLU A 109 18.40 -5.55 9.37
N SER A 110 18.17 -4.68 8.39
CA SER A 110 19.06 -3.53 8.10
C SER A 110 18.64 -2.27 8.83
N THR A 111 17.56 -2.31 9.61
CA THR A 111 17.03 -1.15 10.33
C THR A 111 17.72 -1.06 11.70
N PRO A 112 18.33 0.09 12.06
CA PRO A 112 18.95 0.25 13.38
C PRO A 112 17.92 0.05 14.50
N GLU A 113 18.37 -0.57 15.59
CA GLU A 113 17.54 -0.83 16.78
C GLU A 113 16.87 0.46 17.30
N GLY A 114 15.59 0.36 17.65
CA GLY A 114 14.78 1.49 18.11
C GLY A 114 14.41 2.51 17.04
N LYS A 115 14.70 2.25 15.74
CA LYS A 115 14.34 3.17 14.64
C LYS A 115 13.34 2.53 13.67
N GLN A 116 12.53 3.37 13.04
CA GLN A 116 11.61 2.94 11.99
C GLN A 116 12.35 2.66 10.67
N PRO A 117 11.93 1.66 9.88
CA PRO A 117 12.51 1.37 8.57
C PRO A 117 12.36 2.57 7.65
N VAL A 118 13.39 2.84 6.85
CA VAL A 118 13.28 3.89 5.83
C VAL A 118 12.35 3.44 4.72
N ARG A 119 11.39 4.29 4.35
CA ARG A 119 10.41 4.02 3.31
C ARG A 119 10.50 5.04 2.18
N MET A 120 10.05 4.64 1.00
CA MET A 120 9.98 5.48 -0.19
C MET A 120 8.81 5.03 -1.06
N SER A 121 8.18 5.99 -1.73
CA SER A 121 7.12 5.74 -2.70
C SER A 121 7.43 6.47 -3.99
N LEU A 122 7.07 5.85 -5.10
CA LEU A 122 7.12 6.44 -6.43
C LEU A 122 5.75 6.25 -7.07
N SER A 123 5.17 7.30 -7.62
CA SER A 123 3.86 7.21 -8.27
C SER A 123 3.83 7.87 -9.63
N PHE A 124 3.04 7.31 -10.53
CA PHE A 124 2.78 7.87 -11.86
C PHE A 124 1.35 7.58 -12.30
N ARG A 125 0.88 8.31 -13.31
CA ARG A 125 -0.44 8.11 -13.91
C ARG A 125 -0.33 7.50 -15.30
N ILE A 126 -1.34 6.73 -15.68
CA ILE A 126 -1.45 6.14 -17.02
C ILE A 126 -2.35 7.05 -17.85
N MET A 127 -1.74 8.00 -18.58
CA MET A 127 -2.46 9.07 -19.27
C MET A 127 -3.21 8.61 -20.52
N ASP A 128 -2.82 7.48 -21.12
CA ASP A 128 -3.46 6.86 -22.28
C ASP A 128 -4.68 5.99 -21.91
N LYS A 129 -4.96 5.84 -20.61
CA LYS A 129 -6.09 5.07 -20.09
C LYS A 129 -6.92 5.91 -19.15
N VAL A 130 -8.19 5.58 -19.04
CA VAL A 130 -9.12 6.21 -18.09
C VAL A 130 -9.74 5.20 -17.15
N ILE A 131 -10.19 5.67 -16.01
CA ILE A 131 -10.91 4.90 -14.98
C ILE A 131 -12.38 4.75 -15.37
N ASP A 132 -12.95 5.81 -15.95
CA ASP A 132 -14.34 5.87 -16.36
C ASP A 132 -14.41 6.34 -17.81
N SER A 133 -14.60 5.36 -18.71
CA SER A 133 -14.69 5.58 -20.16
C SER A 133 -15.94 6.36 -20.59
N SER A 134 -16.96 6.48 -19.72
CA SER A 134 -18.12 7.35 -19.99
C SER A 134 -17.73 8.83 -20.09
N LYS A 135 -16.54 9.20 -19.59
CA LYS A 135 -15.95 10.54 -19.68
C LYS A 135 -14.99 10.71 -20.86
N GLY A 136 -14.93 9.71 -21.75
CA GLY A 136 -14.07 9.67 -22.93
C GLY A 136 -12.69 9.05 -22.66
N GLY A 137 -12.16 8.31 -23.64
CA GLY A 137 -10.88 7.60 -23.57
C GLY A 137 -11.03 6.10 -23.41
N ASP A 138 -9.90 5.39 -23.50
CA ASP A 138 -9.86 3.93 -23.41
C ASP A 138 -9.83 3.48 -21.95
N ASP A 139 -10.73 2.56 -21.59
CA ASP A 139 -10.86 2.06 -20.22
C ASP A 139 -9.61 1.27 -19.76
N PHE A 140 -9.30 1.38 -18.47
CA PHE A 140 -8.25 0.60 -17.83
C PHE A 140 -8.83 -0.74 -17.34
N THR A 141 -8.49 -1.81 -18.05
CA THR A 141 -9.10 -3.12 -17.85
C THR A 141 -8.29 -4.00 -16.87
N PRO A 142 -8.88 -5.10 -16.35
CA PRO A 142 -8.13 -6.10 -15.59
C PRO A 142 -6.94 -6.68 -16.38
N LEU A 143 -7.07 -6.86 -17.69
CA LEU A 143 -5.99 -7.33 -18.55
C LEU A 143 -4.83 -6.33 -18.62
N ASP A 144 -5.13 -5.03 -18.67
CA ASP A 144 -4.10 -3.97 -18.60
C ASP A 144 -3.35 -4.05 -17.26
N ALA A 145 -4.07 -4.28 -16.16
CA ALA A 145 -3.50 -4.44 -14.82
C ALA A 145 -2.58 -5.67 -14.73
N GLU A 146 -2.99 -6.82 -15.29
CA GLU A 146 -2.17 -8.04 -15.34
C GLU A 146 -0.89 -7.86 -16.18
N HIS A 147 -1.00 -7.23 -17.35
CA HIS A 147 0.15 -6.91 -18.18
C HIS A 147 1.13 -5.97 -17.48
N LEU A 148 0.60 -4.96 -16.78
CA LEU A 148 1.40 -4.03 -16.01
C LEU A 148 2.07 -4.71 -14.81
N ALA A 149 1.35 -5.58 -14.11
CA ALA A 149 1.87 -6.38 -13.00
C ALA A 149 3.08 -7.23 -13.42
N LYS A 150 2.99 -7.93 -14.55
CA LYS A 150 4.10 -8.72 -15.12
C LYS A 150 5.33 -7.87 -15.41
N LYS A 151 5.15 -6.69 -15.99
CA LYS A 151 6.25 -5.76 -16.26
C LYS A 151 6.87 -5.21 -14.98
N ILE A 152 6.06 -4.85 -13.98
CA ILE A 152 6.54 -4.42 -12.66
C ILE A 152 7.34 -5.53 -11.99
N LYS A 153 6.86 -6.78 -12.03
CA LYS A 153 7.57 -7.94 -11.48
C LYS A 153 8.94 -8.09 -12.11
N SER A 154 9.02 -8.08 -13.45
CA SER A 154 10.28 -8.18 -14.18
C SER A 154 11.23 -7.01 -13.93
N ALA A 155 10.70 -5.81 -13.68
CA ALA A 155 11.49 -4.61 -13.45
C ALA A 155 11.99 -4.48 -12.00
N PHE A 156 11.16 -4.85 -11.03
CA PHE A 156 11.37 -4.52 -9.61
C PHE A 156 11.43 -5.71 -8.67
N ALA A 157 10.78 -6.83 -9.00
CA ALA A 157 10.69 -7.97 -8.09
C ALA A 157 11.68 -9.09 -8.42
N THR A 158 12.03 -9.27 -9.71
CA THR A 158 12.93 -10.34 -10.19
C THR A 158 14.00 -9.79 -11.15
N PRO A 159 15.23 -9.48 -10.69
CA PRO A 159 15.69 -9.53 -9.29
C PRO A 159 15.10 -8.41 -8.44
N LYS A 160 15.09 -8.59 -7.10
CA LYS A 160 14.59 -7.58 -6.16
C LYS A 160 15.39 -6.28 -6.28
N TYR A 161 14.75 -5.27 -6.86
CA TYR A 161 15.37 -3.97 -7.09
C TYR A 161 15.66 -3.27 -5.76
N THR A 162 16.86 -2.72 -5.68
CA THR A 162 17.33 -1.94 -4.54
C THR A 162 17.65 -0.53 -5.02
N HIS A 163 17.15 0.47 -4.30
CA HIS A 163 17.42 1.89 -4.51
C HIS A 163 18.24 2.45 -3.35
N SER A 164 19.32 3.17 -3.65
CA SER A 164 20.13 3.84 -2.64
C SER A 164 19.54 5.22 -2.35
N LYS A 165 18.64 5.29 -1.37
CA LYS A 165 18.02 6.56 -0.97
C LYS A 165 19.05 7.44 -0.27
N GLY A 166 19.15 8.69 -0.70
CA GLY A 166 20.10 9.67 -0.16
C GLY A 166 19.48 11.02 0.18
N LYS A 167 20.31 12.06 0.13
CA LYS A 167 19.93 13.44 0.50
C LYS A 167 19.63 14.33 -0.71
N GLU A 168 20.16 13.99 -1.88
CA GLU A 168 19.91 14.73 -3.11
C GLU A 168 18.48 14.51 -3.57
N LEU A 169 17.75 15.60 -3.81
CA LEU A 169 16.39 15.55 -4.33
C LEU A 169 16.42 15.79 -5.84
N TRP A 170 16.14 14.74 -6.59
CA TRP A 170 16.05 14.77 -8.04
C TRP A 170 14.58 14.85 -8.48
N LEU A 171 14.30 15.72 -9.43
CA LEU A 171 12.98 15.97 -9.99
C LEU A 171 12.97 15.47 -11.44
N TYR A 172 11.96 14.70 -11.82
CA TYR A 172 11.71 14.33 -13.21
C TYR A 172 10.25 14.57 -13.54
N LYS A 173 9.99 15.47 -14.49
CA LYS A 173 8.64 15.92 -14.81
C LYS A 173 8.34 15.75 -16.28
N ASP A 174 7.48 14.78 -16.57
CA ASP A 174 6.91 14.46 -17.88
C ASP A 174 5.39 14.43 -17.73
N ASN A 175 4.77 15.60 -17.87
CA ASN A 175 3.32 15.74 -17.66
C ASN A 175 2.52 14.98 -18.71
N ASP A 176 3.04 14.90 -19.94
CA ASP A 176 2.34 14.31 -21.08
C ASP A 176 2.14 12.80 -20.85
N ASN A 177 3.15 12.14 -20.27
CA ASN A 177 3.06 10.72 -19.95
C ASN A 177 2.64 10.42 -18.50
N GLY A 178 2.40 11.45 -17.67
CA GLY A 178 1.86 11.32 -16.31
C GLY A 178 2.89 11.11 -15.19
N TYR A 179 4.13 11.56 -15.38
CA TYR A 179 5.22 11.43 -14.42
C TYR A 179 5.58 12.78 -13.76
N ASP A 180 5.44 12.88 -12.43
CA ASP A 180 6.02 13.95 -11.60
C ASP A 180 6.77 13.30 -10.44
N PHE A 181 8.01 12.90 -10.70
CA PHE A 181 8.83 12.19 -9.74
C PHE A 181 9.65 13.15 -8.89
N ARG A 182 9.62 12.91 -7.58
CA ARG A 182 10.45 13.61 -6.57
C ARG A 182 11.22 12.58 -5.78
N ILE A 183 12.45 12.31 -6.20
CA ILE A 183 13.22 11.15 -5.76
C ILE A 183 14.38 11.61 -4.89
N LEU A 184 14.45 11.07 -3.67
CA LEU A 184 15.63 11.20 -2.83
C LEU A 184 16.63 10.09 -3.16
N SER A 185 17.81 10.45 -3.63
CA SER A 185 18.84 9.49 -4.04
C SER A 185 20.21 9.87 -3.51
N LEU A 186 21.10 8.88 -3.50
CA LEU A 186 22.50 9.06 -3.12
C LEU A 186 23.25 9.94 -4.12
N ASN A 187 22.98 9.76 -5.41
CA ASN A 187 23.59 10.49 -6.50
C ASN A 187 22.64 10.52 -7.71
N LYS A 188 23.04 11.25 -8.77
CA LYS A 188 22.32 11.31 -10.04
C LYS A 188 22.08 9.94 -10.68
N GLY A 189 23.10 9.07 -10.69
CA GLY A 189 23.04 7.77 -11.34
C GLY A 189 21.96 6.85 -10.77
N GLU A 190 21.80 6.84 -9.45
CA GLU A 190 20.74 6.09 -8.77
C GLU A 190 19.34 6.61 -9.13
N SER A 191 19.17 7.94 -9.19
CA SER A 191 17.91 8.55 -9.65
C SER A 191 17.59 8.18 -11.10
N GLU A 192 18.57 8.32 -11.99
CA GLU A 192 18.41 7.98 -13.41
C GLU A 192 18.05 6.51 -13.60
N LYS A 193 18.69 5.61 -12.86
CA LYS A 193 18.41 4.18 -12.91
C LYS A 193 16.96 3.90 -12.52
N LEU A 194 16.48 4.46 -11.40
CA LEU A 194 15.11 4.25 -10.95
C LEU A 194 14.08 4.82 -11.95
N ILE A 195 14.34 6.01 -12.48
CA ILE A 195 13.46 6.64 -13.47
C ILE A 195 13.43 5.78 -14.75
N LYS A 196 14.58 5.39 -15.30
CA LYS A 196 14.67 4.55 -16.50
C LYS A 196 13.94 3.22 -16.31
N THR A 197 14.15 2.54 -15.17
CA THR A 197 13.44 1.30 -14.84
C THR A 197 11.93 1.52 -14.77
N THR A 198 11.48 2.64 -14.19
CA THR A 198 10.05 2.94 -14.09
C THR A 198 9.42 3.27 -15.44
N LEU A 199 10.07 4.09 -16.26
CA LEU A 199 9.60 4.44 -17.60
C LEU A 199 9.55 3.22 -18.53
N ALA A 200 10.52 2.29 -18.40
CA ALA A 200 10.58 1.06 -19.17
C ALA A 200 9.34 0.16 -18.98
N ILE A 201 8.66 0.22 -17.83
CA ILE A 201 7.41 -0.52 -17.60
C ILE A 201 6.35 -0.15 -18.65
N ARG A 202 6.33 1.10 -19.10
CA ARG A 202 5.39 1.59 -20.13
C ARG A 202 6.06 1.84 -21.48
N ASN A 203 7.29 1.36 -21.68
CA ASN A 203 8.08 1.58 -22.90
C ASN A 203 8.27 3.07 -23.25
N ILE A 204 8.31 3.96 -22.24
CA ILE A 204 8.53 5.39 -22.44
C ILE A 204 10.05 5.67 -22.47
N PRO A 205 10.58 6.37 -23.48
CA PRO A 205 11.99 6.69 -23.54
C PRO A 205 12.36 7.73 -22.47
N TYR A 206 13.51 7.53 -21.83
CA TYR A 206 14.04 8.49 -20.86
C TYR A 206 14.55 9.76 -21.56
N GLN A 207 14.12 10.92 -21.08
CA GLN A 207 14.59 12.23 -21.56
C GLN A 207 15.42 12.93 -20.49
N GLN A 208 16.71 13.14 -20.78
CA GLN A 208 17.64 13.73 -19.81
C GLN A 208 17.27 15.17 -19.42
N GLU A 209 16.66 15.93 -20.33
CA GLU A 209 16.27 17.33 -20.15
C GLU A 209 15.19 17.54 -19.09
N LEU A 210 14.40 16.48 -18.82
CA LEU A 210 13.35 16.49 -17.82
C LEU A 210 13.87 16.22 -16.41
N LEU A 211 15.12 15.74 -16.27
CA LEU A 211 15.76 15.48 -14.99
C LEU A 211 16.48 16.74 -14.47
N ARG A 212 16.12 17.17 -13.26
CA ARG A 212 16.73 18.33 -12.60
C ARG A 212 17.09 18.01 -11.16
N LEU A 213 18.21 18.55 -10.68
CA LEU A 213 18.50 18.57 -9.25
C LEU A 213 17.69 19.70 -8.62
N SER A 214 17.04 19.45 -7.49
CA SER A 214 16.33 20.49 -6.75
C SER A 214 17.31 21.34 -5.96
N ASP A 215 17.27 22.65 -6.16
CA ASP A 215 18.03 23.62 -5.34
C ASP A 215 17.49 23.73 -3.90
N TYR A 216 16.31 23.15 -3.64
CA TYR A 216 15.63 23.18 -2.34
C TYR A 216 16.22 22.21 -1.31
N VAL A 217 17.40 21.65 -1.55
CA VAL A 217 18.14 20.87 -0.56
C VAL A 217 18.68 21.83 0.49
N ASN A 218 17.87 22.06 1.52
CA ASN A 218 18.20 22.94 2.64
C ASN A 218 19.58 22.56 3.23
N LYS A 219 20.55 23.49 3.19
CA LYS A 219 21.94 23.32 3.66
C LYS A 219 22.06 22.91 5.14
N LYS A 220 21.00 23.05 5.93
CA LYS A 220 20.91 22.56 7.33
C LYS A 220 20.79 21.03 7.45
N SER A 221 20.55 20.30 6.36
CA SER A 221 20.35 18.84 6.32
C SER A 221 21.61 17.98 6.51
N VAL A 222 22.76 18.61 6.76
CA VAL A 222 24.04 17.94 7.05
C VAL A 222 24.13 17.48 8.50
N SER A 223 23.27 17.95 9.41
CA SER A 223 23.34 17.53 10.81
C SER A 223 22.92 16.06 10.96
N THR A 224 23.92 15.21 11.09
CA THR A 224 23.84 13.85 11.66
C THR A 224 23.50 13.98 13.14
N THR A 225 22.33 14.54 13.49
CA THR A 225 22.06 14.85 14.89
C THR A 225 21.52 13.60 15.57
N ASN A 226 22.40 12.92 16.32
CA ASN A 226 22.03 12.16 17.51
C ASN A 226 21.53 13.12 18.62
N SER A 227 20.72 14.13 18.27
CA SER A 227 20.15 15.03 19.27
C SER A 227 19.02 14.28 19.96
N THR A 228 18.97 14.48 21.27
CA THR A 228 17.95 13.91 22.12
C THR A 228 17.13 15.05 22.70
N THR A 229 15.81 14.97 22.52
CA THR A 229 14.87 15.91 23.14
C THR A 229 14.21 15.22 24.33
N ARG A 230 14.15 15.92 25.46
CA ARG A 230 13.42 15.45 26.62
C ARG A 230 11.93 15.74 26.42
N ILE A 231 11.12 14.69 26.36
CA ILE A 231 9.67 14.77 26.18
C ILE A 231 9.04 14.02 27.35
N TYR A 232 8.22 14.72 28.14
CA TYR A 232 7.49 14.13 29.27
C TYR A 232 8.39 13.36 30.26
N GLY A 233 9.53 13.95 30.64
CA GLY A 233 10.47 13.35 31.59
C GLY A 233 11.42 12.31 30.99
N GLU A 234 11.10 11.73 29.83
CA GLU A 234 11.93 10.77 29.09
C GLU A 234 12.83 11.46 28.07
N THR A 235 14.06 10.98 27.92
CA THR A 235 14.97 11.42 26.86
C THR A 235 14.72 10.56 25.62
N ARG A 236 14.25 11.16 24.51
CA ARG A 236 14.01 10.47 23.24
C ARG A 236 14.94 10.98 22.15
N GLN A 237 15.38 10.09 21.25
CA GLN A 237 16.15 10.52 20.08
C GLN A 237 15.25 11.25 19.09
N ASP A 238 15.76 12.34 18.54
CA ASP A 238 15.03 13.11 17.53
C ASP A 238 14.82 12.30 16.24
N PRO A 239 13.71 12.55 15.52
CA PRO A 239 13.45 11.91 14.24
C PRO A 239 14.58 12.18 13.23
N ARG A 240 14.96 11.15 12.47
CA ARG A 240 15.98 11.28 11.43
C ARG A 240 15.44 12.12 10.26
N TYR A 241 16.07 13.25 9.98
CA TYR A 241 15.77 14.01 8.77
C TYR A 241 16.41 13.36 7.54
N ARG A 242 15.58 12.98 6.54
CA ARG A 242 15.99 12.35 5.26
C ARG A 242 17.08 11.27 5.44
N PRO A 243 16.78 10.17 6.15
CA PRO A 243 17.75 9.11 6.39
C PRO A 243 18.24 8.50 5.06
N VAL A 244 19.54 8.20 5.03
CA VAL A 244 20.22 7.49 3.95
C VAL A 244 20.12 5.99 4.24
N ALA A 245 19.60 5.23 3.29
CA ALA A 245 19.43 3.78 3.43
C ALA A 245 19.18 3.14 2.06
N ASN A 246 19.49 1.85 1.96
CA ASN A 246 19.06 1.04 0.84
C ASN A 246 17.61 0.59 1.08
N VAL A 247 16.74 0.89 0.13
CA VAL A 247 15.33 0.48 0.16
C VAL A 247 15.07 -0.52 -0.95
N ARG A 248 14.28 -1.54 -0.67
CA ARG A 248 13.93 -2.59 -1.63
C ARG A 248 12.47 -2.50 -2.02
N PHE A 249 12.16 -2.92 -3.24
CA PHE A 249 10.77 -3.03 -3.69
C PHE A 249 9.98 -3.93 -2.74
N ARG A 250 8.76 -3.51 -2.39
CA ARG A 250 7.86 -4.28 -1.53
C ARG A 250 6.61 -4.68 -2.28
N TRP A 251 5.87 -3.70 -2.78
CA TRP A 251 4.64 -3.91 -3.53
C TRP A 251 4.32 -2.72 -4.43
N ALA A 252 3.43 -2.96 -5.39
CA ALA A 252 2.87 -1.94 -6.27
C ALA A 252 1.34 -2.00 -6.26
N LEU A 253 0.70 -0.84 -6.14
CA LEU A 253 -0.76 -0.69 -6.08
C LEU A 253 -1.24 0.18 -7.23
N ALA A 254 -2.39 -0.17 -7.80
CA ALA A 254 -3.10 0.64 -8.78
C ALA A 254 -4.38 1.22 -8.16
N TYR A 255 -4.50 2.53 -8.19
CA TYR A 255 -5.75 3.23 -7.92
C TYR A 255 -6.51 3.41 -9.23
N VAL A 256 -7.70 2.80 -9.28
CA VAL A 256 -8.58 2.73 -10.45
C VAL A 256 -10.00 3.19 -10.11
N GLY A 257 -10.14 4.12 -9.14
CA GLY A 257 -11.46 4.65 -8.71
C GLY A 257 -12.32 3.68 -7.90
N LEU A 258 -11.84 2.47 -7.64
CA LEU A 258 -12.45 1.52 -6.71
C LEU A 258 -12.07 1.87 -5.27
N ASN A 259 -12.94 1.51 -4.32
CA ASN A 259 -12.67 1.66 -2.88
C ASN A 259 -11.41 0.89 -2.44
N ARG A 260 -11.11 -0.24 -3.11
CA ARG A 260 -9.91 -1.05 -2.90
C ARG A 260 -8.94 -0.83 -4.06
N GLN A 261 -7.70 -0.50 -3.74
CA GLN A 261 -6.63 -0.46 -4.74
C GLN A 261 -6.30 -1.88 -5.21
N VAL A 262 -6.04 -2.04 -6.50
CA VAL A 262 -5.65 -3.34 -7.07
C VAL A 262 -4.17 -3.56 -6.77
N CYS A 263 -3.84 -4.66 -6.09
CA CYS A 263 -2.45 -5.02 -5.85
C CYS A 263 -1.85 -5.64 -7.12
N LEU A 264 -0.95 -4.92 -7.77
CA LEU A 264 -0.32 -5.38 -9.01
C LEU A 264 0.77 -6.39 -8.73
N CYS A 265 1.64 -6.11 -7.77
CA CYS A 265 2.74 -7.01 -7.44
C CYS A 265 3.09 -6.89 -5.96
N ASP A 266 3.38 -8.01 -5.30
CA ASP A 266 3.81 -8.05 -3.90
C ASP A 266 4.96 -9.05 -3.69
N THR A 267 5.92 -8.66 -2.85
CA THR A 267 7.08 -9.48 -2.45
C THR A 267 7.08 -9.82 -0.96
N THR A 268 6.07 -9.33 -0.23
CA THR A 268 5.95 -9.48 1.23
C THR A 268 4.95 -10.55 1.65
N GLY A 269 4.10 -11.01 0.74
CA GLY A 269 3.02 -11.96 1.02
C GLY A 269 1.85 -11.33 1.79
N PHE A 270 1.82 -10.00 1.83
CA PHE A 270 0.82 -9.23 2.56
C PHE A 270 -0.51 -9.15 1.79
N PHE A 271 -0.45 -8.97 0.47
CA PHE A 271 -1.62 -8.86 -0.38
C PHE A 271 -1.98 -10.22 -0.97
N ARG A 272 -3.04 -10.85 -0.42
CA ARG A 272 -3.50 -12.18 -0.86
C ARG A 272 -4.06 -12.20 -2.29
N ASP A 273 -4.51 -11.05 -2.78
CA ASP A 273 -5.08 -10.84 -4.11
C ASP A 273 -4.09 -10.15 -5.07
N ALA A 274 -2.79 -10.19 -4.77
CA ALA A 274 -1.78 -9.67 -5.68
C ALA A 274 -1.83 -10.40 -7.03
N LEU A 275 -1.88 -9.65 -8.13
CA LEU A 275 -1.87 -10.23 -9.48
C LEU A 275 -0.56 -10.98 -9.76
N GLU A 276 0.56 -10.48 -9.22
CA GLU A 276 1.86 -11.11 -9.31
C GLU A 276 2.54 -11.20 -7.94
N VAL A 277 3.10 -12.37 -7.63
CA VAL A 277 3.91 -12.61 -6.44
C VAL A 277 5.33 -12.99 -6.85
N ALA A 278 6.33 -12.53 -6.09
CA ALA A 278 7.74 -12.86 -6.31
C ALA A 278 8.33 -13.71 -5.18
#